data_AF-A0A2A9K9U1-F1
#
_entry.id   AF-A0A2A9K9U1-F1
#
_cell.length_a   1.000
_cell.length_b   1.000
_cell.length_c   1.000
_cell.angle_alpha   90.00
_cell.angle_beta   90.00
_cell.angle_gamma   90.00
#
_symmetry.space_group_name_H-M   'P 1'
#
loop_
_entity.id
_entity.type
_entity.pdbx_description
1 polymer ?
#
loop_
_entity_poly.entity_id
_entity_poly.type
_entity_poly.pdbx_seq_one_letter_code
_entity_poly.pdbx_strand_id
1 'polypeptide(L)' 'MRTTVNLDDALLARAQTLCGLEERNALLKEALNALIQRESARRLARLGGSEPQLQEISRRKGETQ' A
#
# COMPACT_ATOMS: atom_id res chain seq x y z
N MET A 1 -6.80 -19.30 3.16
CA MET A 1 -5.72 -20.28 3.43
C MET A 1 -5.29 -20.11 4.88
N ARG A 2 -5.03 -21.20 5.62
CA ARG A 2 -4.48 -21.13 6.97
C ARG A 2 -3.00 -21.50 6.92
N THR A 3 -2.14 -20.62 7.43
CA THR A 3 -0.69 -20.78 7.39
C THR A 3 -0.11 -20.41 8.74
N THR A 4 0.89 -21.16 9.19
CA THR A 4 1.64 -20.86 10.41
C THR A 4 2.96 -20.22 10.02
N VAL A 5 3.29 -19.07 10.62
CA VAL A 5 4.53 -18.33 10.39
C VAL A 5 5.15 -17.97 11.74
N ASN A 6 6.47 -18.14 11.84
CA ASN A 6 7.23 -17.67 13.00
C ASN A 6 7.59 -16.21 12.80
N LEU A 7 7.30 -15.37 13.80
CA LEU A 7 7.53 -13.93 13.78
C LEU A 7 8.22 -13.51 15.07
N ASP A 8 9.02 -12.46 14.98
CA ASP A 8 9.59 -11.79 16.15
C ASP A 8 8.48 -11.03 16.91
N ASP A 9 8.30 -11.34 18.19
CA ASP A 9 7.26 -10.75 19.04
C ASP A 9 7.45 -9.25 19.25
N ALA A 10 8.70 -8.76 19.32
CA ALA A 10 8.99 -7.34 19.46
C ALA A 10 8.64 -6.58 18.18
N LEU A 11 8.92 -7.18 17.01
CA LEU A 11 8.50 -6.61 15.73
C LEU A 11 6.98 -6.55 15.62
N LEU A 12 6.29 -7.63 16.00
CA LEU A 12 4.84 -7.70 15.98
C LEU A 12 4.23 -6.64 16.89
N ALA A 13 4.68 -6.57 18.15
CA ALA A 13 4.18 -5.60 19.12
C ALA A 13 4.36 -4.15 18.62
N ARG A 14 5.54 -3.83 18.09
CA ARG A 14 5.80 -2.51 17.51
C ARG A 14 4.87 -2.19 16.34
N ALA A 15 4.62 -3.15 15.46
CA ALA A 15 3.72 -2.97 14.34
C ALA A 15 2.27 -2.80 14.80
N GLN A 16 1.81 -3.54 15.81
CA GLN A 16 0.47 -3.36 16.39
C GLN A 16 0.32 -1.96 17.01
N THR A 17 1.31 -1.49 17.77
CA THR A 17 1.29 -0.14 18.37
C THR A 17 1.24 0.96 17.31
N LEU A 18 2.03 0.83 16.23
CA LEU A 18 2.11 1.86 15.18
C LEU A 18 0.89 1.85 14.25
N CYS A 19 0.35 0.68 13.92
CA CYS A 19 -0.76 0.55 12.98
C CYS A 19 -2.13 0.58 13.66
N GLY A 20 -2.20 0.42 14.99
CA GLY A 20 -3.46 0.31 15.74
C GLY A 20 -4.26 -0.96 15.43
N LEU A 21 -3.61 -1.98 14.86
CA LEU A 21 -4.24 -3.24 14.47
C LEU A 21 -3.85 -4.33 15.47
N GLU A 22 -4.81 -4.75 16.30
CA GLU A 22 -4.57 -5.80 17.30
C GLU A 22 -4.65 -7.21 16.70
N GLU A 23 -5.48 -7.40 15.67
CA GLU A 23 -5.65 -8.70 15.03
C GLU A 23 -4.45 -9.05 14.14
N ARG A 24 -3.73 -10.13 14.48
CA ARG A 24 -2.54 -10.60 13.74
C ARG A 24 -2.80 -10.82 12.25
N ASN A 25 -3.94 -11.39 11.89
CA ASN A 25 -4.28 -11.65 10.49
C ASN A 25 -4.52 -10.35 9.71
N ALA A 26 -5.24 -9.39 10.30
CA ALA A 26 -5.43 -8.08 9.71
C ALA A 26 -4.08 -7.35 9.53
N LEU A 27 -3.22 -7.38 10.53
CA LEU A 27 -1.89 -6.77 10.46
C LEU A 27 -1.02 -7.42 9.38
N LEU A 28 -1.02 -8.75 9.25
CA LEU A 28 -0.27 -9.45 8.20
C LEU A 28 -0.80 -9.13 6.79
N LYS A 29 -2.12 -9.06 6.63
CA LYS A 29 -2.74 -8.67 5.36
C LYS A 29 -2.33 -7.25 4.96
N GLU A 30 -2.38 -6.31 5.91
CA GLU A 30 -1.95 -4.93 5.67
C GLU A 30 -0.44 -4.82 5.41
N ALA A 31 0.39 -5.60 6.10
CA ALA A 31 1.83 -5.63 5.84
C ALA A 31 2.14 -6.07 4.39
N LEU A 32 1.44 -7.09 3.89
CA LEU A 32 1.59 -7.55 2.50
C LEU A 32 1.07 -6.50 1.51
N ASN A 33 -0.09 -5.89 1.77
CA ASN A 33 -0.62 -4.81 0.94
C ASN A 33 0.35 -3.62 0.86
N ALA A 34 0.90 -3.20 2.00
CA ALA A 34 1.86 -2.11 2.08
C ALA A 34 3.14 -2.42 1.28
N LEU A 35 3.63 -3.66 1.33
CA LEU A 35 4.78 -4.10 0.53
C LEU A 35 4.47 -4.02 -0.98
N ILE A 36 3.31 -4.53 -1.39
CA ILE A 36 2.86 -4.49 -2.79
C ILE A 36 2.73 -3.05 -3.27
N GLN A 37 2.11 -2.17 -2.47
CA GLN A 37 1.98 -0.75 -2.78
C GLN A 37 3.34 -0.09 -2.95
N ARG A 38 4.30 -0.36 -2.05
CA ARG A 38 5.65 0.18 -2.13
C ARG A 38 6.37 -0.25 -3.41
N GLU A 39 6.32 -1.53 -3.77
CA GLU A 39 6.96 -1.99 -5.02
C GLU A 39 6.24 -1.47 -6.27
N SER A 40 4.91 -1.38 -6.21
CA SER A 40 4.09 -0.82 -7.29
C SER A 40 4.45 0.64 -7.51
N ALA A 41 4.55 1.44 -6.45
CA ALA A 41 4.97 2.84 -6.51
C ALA A 41 6.39 2.96 -7.11
N ARG A 42 7.34 2.10 -6.68
CA ARG A 42 8.68 2.07 -7.27
C ARG A 42 8.66 1.73 -8.76
N ARG A 43 7.86 0.76 -9.18
CA ARG A 43 7.71 0.38 -10.58
C ARG A 43 7.10 1.51 -11.40
N LEU A 44 6.03 2.14 -10.90
CA LEU A 44 5.36 3.28 -11.54
C LEU A 44 6.30 4.48 -11.66
N ALA A 45 7.05 4.82 -10.61
CA ALA A 45 8.03 5.90 -10.65
C ALA A 45 9.12 5.64 -11.71
N ARG A 46 9.56 4.39 -11.87
CA ARG A 46 10.52 3.99 -12.93
C ARG A 46 9.93 4.07 -14.34
N LEU A 47 8.61 3.92 -14.49
CA LEU A 47 7.95 4.18 -15.76
C LEU A 47 8.02 5.67 -16.12
N GLY A 48 8.23 6.58 -15.15
CA GLY A 48 8.73 7.93 -15.40
C GLY A 48 7.84 8.79 -16.31
N GLY A 49 6.53 8.51 -16.34
CA GLY A 49 5.67 9.08 -17.38
C GLY A 49 6.07 8.56 -18.75
N SER A 50 6.10 7.22 -18.89
CA SER A 50 6.52 6.48 -20.10
C SER A 50 5.80 6.91 -21.37
N GLU A 51 4.73 7.69 -21.22
CA GLU A 51 4.09 8.46 -22.25
C GLU A 51 4.32 9.96 -21.97
N PRO A 52 5.51 10.52 -22.27
CA PRO A 52 5.79 11.96 -22.06
C PRO A 52 4.95 12.86 -22.98
N GLN A 53 4.28 12.26 -23.96
CA GLN A 53 3.37 12.89 -24.91
C GLN A 53 1.90 12.68 -24.54
N LEU A 54 1.61 12.01 -23.41
CA LEU A 54 0.25 11.79 -22.97
C LEU A 54 -0.42 13.14 -22.70
N GLN A 55 -1.52 13.41 -23.40
CA GLN A 55 -2.28 14.64 -23.21
C GLN A 55 -2.93 14.64 -21.82
N GLU A 56 -2.91 15.79 -21.15
CA GLU A 56 -3.62 15.94 -19.88
C GLU A 56 -5.12 15.65 -20.06
N ILE A 57 -5.65 14.74 -19.25
CA ILE A 57 -7.08 14.43 -19.26
C ILE A 57 -7.81 15.62 -18.61
N SER A 58 -8.79 16.20 -19.30
CA SER A 58 -9.58 17.31 -18.77
C SER A 58 -10.22 16.94 -17.43
N ARG A 59 -9.95 17.73 -16.40
CA ARG A 59 -10.51 17.53 -15.06
C ARG A 59 -12.01 17.82 -15.11
N ARG A 60 -12.87 16.83 -14.80
CA ARG A 60 -14.30 17.11 -14.57
C ARG A 60 -14.43 18.04 -13.38
N LYS A 61 -14.71 19.32 -13.63
CA LYS A 61 -15.20 20.23 -12.60
C LYS A 61 -16.63 19.81 -12.29
N GLY A 62 -16.92 19.47 -11.03
CA GLY A 62 -18.30 19.28 -10.60
C GLY A 62 -19.09 20.55 -10.93
N GLU A 63 -20.31 20.39 -11.41
CA GLU A 63 -21.22 21.51 -11.66
C GLU A 63 -21.25 22.40 -10.42
N THR A 64 -20.86 23.65 -10.59
CA THR A 64 -21.02 24.68 -9.57
C THR A 64 -22.51 25.01 -9.55
N GLN A 65 -23.25 24.50 -8.57
CA GLN A 65 -24.56 25.05 -8.20
C GLN A 65 -24.37 26.30 -7.36
#